data_AF-A0AAD7ZRV8-F1
#
_entry.id   AF-A0AAD7ZRV8-F1
#
_cell.length_a   1.000
_cell.length_b   1.000
_cell.length_c   1.000
_cell.angle_alpha   90.00
_cell.angle_beta   90.00
_cell.angle_gamma   90.00
#
_symmetry.space_group_name_H-M   'P 1'
#
loop_
_entity.id
_entity.type
_entity.pdbx_description
1 polymer ?
#
loop_
_entity_poly.entity_id
_entity_poly.type
_entity_poly.pdbx_seq_one_letter_code
_entity_poly.pdbx_strand_id
1 'polypeptide(L)'
;LLQEYNEQVRYIFQNYFRSVGVHCKNSMGDDKTLPLSKIKFVPKKTYNLQLADCDTSFLETNISNNCEPRTVCSSFAALSGHTDEQQYSHQSSSNIRHDIFTDVKIVPLVELDDKIQYNGYAWDFYNHGISTAIQKDNCLSNGDDFNKLLDFTNVLKCIQTSLSKLKPLHVYGDILKTFDVVTKEFTSKFNKAYNMRMHE
;
A
#
# COMPACT_ATOMS: atom_id res chain seq x y z
N LEU A 1 -12.62 4.28 4.08
CA LEU A 1 -11.93 4.62 5.35
C LEU A 1 -10.42 4.44 5.25
N LEU A 2 -9.87 3.23 5.07
CA LEU A 2 -8.41 3.05 5.00
C LEU A 2 -7.76 3.63 3.74
N GLN A 3 -8.44 3.59 2.59
CA GLN A 3 -7.99 4.27 1.37
C GLN A 3 -7.91 5.78 1.58
N GLU A 4 -8.96 6.37 2.14
CA GLU A 4 -9.03 7.80 2.47
C GLU A 4 -7.98 8.20 3.52
N TYR A 5 -7.73 7.37 4.53
CA TYR A 5 -6.62 7.55 5.47
C TYR A 5 -5.27 7.59 4.73
N ASN A 6 -5.01 6.61 3.85
CA ASN A 6 -3.78 6.56 3.08
C ASN A 6 -3.63 7.78 2.17
N GLU A 7 -4.72 8.26 1.54
CA GLU A 7 -4.72 9.48 0.73
C GLU A 7 -4.36 10.72 1.56
N GLN A 8 -4.96 10.88 2.75
CA GLN A 8 -4.65 11.99 3.65
C GLN A 8 -3.19 11.96 4.13
N VAL A 9 -2.71 10.78 4.54
CA VAL A 9 -1.31 10.60 4.96
C VAL A 9 -0.36 10.94 3.82
N ARG A 10 -0.62 10.45 2.59
CA ARG A 10 0.21 10.78 1.42
C ARG A 10 0.25 12.28 1.17
N TYR A 11 -0.88 12.97 1.21
CA TYR A 11 -0.95 14.40 0.99
C TYR A 11 -0.09 15.20 2.00
N ILE A 12 -0.22 14.88 3.29
CA ILE A 12 0.55 15.54 4.36
C ILE A 12 2.05 15.34 4.14
N PHE A 13 2.45 14.10 3.90
CA PHE A 13 3.86 13.77 3.73
C PHE A 13 4.43 14.36 2.43
N GLN A 14 3.67 14.38 1.33
CA GLN A 14 4.08 15.04 0.10
C GLN A 14 4.38 16.53 0.31
N ASN A 15 3.53 17.23 1.07
CA ASN A 15 3.75 18.64 1.42
C ASN A 15 4.98 18.84 2.32
N TYR A 16 5.19 17.93 3.28
CA TYR A 16 6.39 17.92 4.11
C TYR A 16 7.65 17.79 3.23
N PHE A 17 7.71 16.80 2.34
CA PHE A 17 8.87 16.58 1.49
C PHE A 17 9.13 17.74 0.53
N ARG A 18 8.07 18.35 -0.02
CA ARG A 18 8.20 19.57 -0.83
C ARG A 18 8.84 20.71 -0.05
N SER A 19 8.38 20.92 1.18
CA SER A 19 8.90 21.98 2.06
C SER A 19 10.36 21.74 2.42
N VAL A 20 10.71 20.51 2.78
CA VAL A 20 12.08 20.12 3.10
C VAL A 20 12.97 20.17 1.85
N GLY A 21 12.50 19.73 0.69
CA GLY A 21 13.26 19.76 -0.56
C GLY A 21 13.61 21.17 -1.01
N VAL A 22 12.68 22.11 -0.89
CA VAL A 22 12.96 23.54 -1.12
C VAL A 22 14.01 24.05 -0.13
N HIS A 23 13.89 23.69 1.15
CA HIS A 23 14.88 24.08 2.16
C HIS A 23 16.27 23.49 1.89
N CYS A 24 16.36 22.20 1.55
CA CYS A 24 17.59 21.51 1.19
C CYS A 24 18.22 22.10 -0.07
N LYS A 25 17.43 22.47 -1.09
CA LYS A 25 17.94 23.18 -2.28
C LYS A 25 18.59 24.51 -1.90
N ASN A 26 17.97 25.27 -0.99
CA ASN A 26 18.50 26.56 -0.55
C ASN A 26 19.75 26.43 0.35
N SER A 27 19.81 25.39 1.21
CA SER A 27 20.90 25.21 2.18
C SER A 27 22.09 24.41 1.62
N MET A 28 21.82 23.33 0.89
CA MET A 28 22.83 22.37 0.41
C MET A 28 23.08 22.45 -1.11
N GLY A 29 22.25 23.18 -1.84
CA GLY A 29 22.33 23.33 -3.29
C GLY A 29 21.66 22.19 -4.07
N ASP A 30 22.02 22.08 -5.35
CA ASP A 30 21.47 21.07 -6.27
C ASP A 30 21.96 19.65 -5.94
N ASP A 31 21.13 18.65 -6.23
CA ASP A 31 21.45 17.23 -6.07
C ASP A 31 22.48 16.75 -7.11
N LYS A 32 23.75 17.02 -6.83
CA LYS A 32 24.91 16.71 -7.69
C LYS A 32 25.83 15.65 -7.07
N THR A 33 25.40 14.97 -6.03
CA THR A 33 26.26 14.07 -5.24
C THR A 33 25.67 12.67 -5.19
N LEU A 34 26.49 11.65 -5.46
CA LEU A 34 26.05 10.26 -5.35
C LEU A 34 25.77 9.88 -3.88
N PRO A 35 24.63 9.24 -3.59
CA PRO A 35 24.19 8.98 -2.22
C PRO A 35 25.11 8.06 -1.43
N LEU A 36 25.72 7.04 -2.08
CA LEU A 36 26.57 6.06 -1.41
C LEU A 36 28.06 6.43 -1.47
N SER A 37 28.54 6.88 -2.62
CA SER A 37 29.96 7.17 -2.83
C SER A 37 30.36 8.61 -2.48
N LYS A 38 29.37 9.50 -2.29
CA LYS A 38 29.55 10.95 -2.04
C LYS A 38 30.35 11.66 -3.12
N ILE A 39 30.46 11.07 -4.31
CA ILE A 39 31.17 11.65 -5.44
C ILE A 39 30.29 12.75 -6.03
N LYS A 40 30.86 13.94 -6.18
CA LYS A 40 30.20 15.07 -6.85
C LYS A 40 30.37 14.96 -8.36
N PHE A 41 29.27 15.04 -9.09
CA PHE A 41 29.30 15.22 -10.54
C PHE A 41 29.62 16.67 -10.84
N VAL A 42 30.89 16.93 -11.16
CA VAL A 42 31.28 18.21 -11.73
C VAL A 42 31.27 18.04 -13.24
N PRO A 43 30.47 18.82 -13.99
CA PRO A 43 30.59 18.81 -15.44
C PRO A 43 32.04 19.12 -15.80
N LYS A 44 32.68 18.23 -16.58
CA LYS A 44 34.03 18.48 -17.09
C LYS A 44 33.97 19.82 -17.84
N LYS A 45 34.84 20.77 -17.48
CA LYS A 45 35.09 22.00 -18.26
C LYS A 45 35.53 21.74 -19.71
N THR A 46 35.62 20.48 -20.14
CA THR A 46 36.25 20.00 -21.38
C THR A 46 35.26 19.85 -22.51
N TYR A 47 34.32 20.78 -22.64
CA TYR A 47 33.92 21.21 -23.99
C TYR A 47 34.47 22.61 -24.13
N ASN A 48 35.72 22.71 -24.59
CA ASN A 48 36.25 23.98 -25.06
C ASN A 48 35.34 24.41 -26.22
N LEU A 49 34.37 25.27 -25.94
CA LEU A 49 33.48 25.99 -26.85
C LEU A 49 34.25 26.99 -27.75
N GLN A 50 35.44 26.60 -28.22
CA GLN A 50 36.17 27.32 -29.26
C GLN A 50 36.07 26.61 -30.62
N LEU A 51 35.36 25.48 -30.68
CA LEU A 51 35.16 24.69 -31.91
C LEU A 51 33.74 24.15 -32.10
N ALA A 52 32.76 24.51 -31.26
CA ALA A 52 31.38 24.10 -31.47
C ALA A 52 30.59 25.25 -32.10
N ASP A 53 30.26 25.05 -33.37
CA ASP A 53 29.33 25.89 -34.11
C ASP A 53 28.03 26.13 -33.30
N CYS A 54 27.50 27.34 -33.48
CA CYS A 54 26.39 28.04 -32.83
C CYS A 54 25.21 27.20 -32.25
N ASP A 55 24.92 26.02 -32.81
CA ASP A 55 23.69 25.26 -32.59
C ASP A 55 23.62 24.49 -31.26
N THR A 56 24.75 24.06 -30.70
CA THR A 56 24.77 23.29 -29.45
C THR A 56 24.48 24.15 -28.23
N SER A 57 24.93 25.40 -28.22
CA SER A 57 24.65 26.37 -27.15
C SER A 57 23.16 26.70 -27.04
N PHE A 58 22.46 26.77 -28.18
CA PHE A 58 21.03 27.01 -28.23
C PHE A 58 20.25 25.84 -27.62
N LEU A 59 20.63 24.60 -27.97
CA LEU A 59 19.99 23.39 -27.43
C LEU A 59 20.22 23.24 -25.92
N GLU A 60 21.44 23.45 -25.43
CA GLU A 60 21.74 23.39 -23.99
C GLU A 60 20.96 24.44 -23.20
N THR A 61 20.86 25.66 -23.74
CA THR A 61 20.09 26.75 -23.13
C THR A 61 18.60 26.44 -23.12
N ASN A 62 18.06 25.89 -24.22
CA ASN A 62 16.66 25.46 -24.28
C ASN A 62 16.35 24.31 -23.32
N ILE A 63 17.22 23.30 -23.23
CA ILE A 63 17.04 22.20 -22.28
C ILE A 63 17.10 22.73 -20.85
N SER A 64 18.06 23.60 -20.54
CA SER A 64 18.18 24.21 -19.21
C SER A 64 16.95 25.04 -18.83
N ASN A 65 16.40 25.81 -19.78
CA ASN A 65 15.22 26.64 -19.56
C ASN A 65 13.91 25.84 -19.46
N ASN A 66 13.82 24.69 -20.14
CA ASN A 66 12.66 23.80 -20.09
C ASN A 66 12.79 22.70 -19.03
N CYS A 67 13.90 22.67 -18.29
CA CYS A 67 14.10 21.70 -17.20
C CYS A 67 13.41 22.21 -15.94
N GLU A 68 12.24 21.65 -15.64
CA GLU A 68 11.55 21.94 -14.37
C GLU A 68 12.45 21.61 -13.17
N PRO A 69 12.66 22.57 -12.24
CA PRO A 69 13.55 22.36 -11.11
C PRO A 69 12.96 21.33 -10.16
N ARG A 70 13.61 20.16 -10.08
CA ARG A 70 13.25 19.12 -9.12
C ARG A 70 13.93 19.38 -7.78
N THR A 71 13.12 19.48 -6.74
CA THR A 71 13.56 19.83 -5.38
C THR A 71 13.56 18.62 -4.47
N VAL A 72 12.64 17.69 -4.72
CA VAL A 72 12.43 16.50 -3.91
C VAL A 72 12.94 15.25 -4.61
N CYS A 73 12.77 15.16 -5.93
CA CYS A 73 13.24 14.03 -6.74
C CYS A 73 14.75 14.03 -6.89
N SER A 74 15.35 12.84 -6.73
CA SER A 74 16.76 12.66 -7.01
C SER A 74 17.03 12.89 -8.50
N SER A 75 18.19 13.45 -8.83
CA SER A 75 18.59 13.65 -10.23
C SER A 75 18.58 12.34 -11.03
N PHE A 76 18.83 11.19 -10.38
CA PHE A 76 18.79 9.88 -11.02
C PHE A 76 17.34 9.44 -11.34
N ALA A 77 16.45 9.50 -10.36
CA ALA A 77 15.04 9.14 -10.57
C ALA A 77 14.36 10.07 -11.58
N ALA A 78 14.80 11.33 -11.61
CA ALA A 78 14.35 12.34 -12.55
C ALA A 78 14.62 11.97 -14.01
N LEU A 79 15.82 11.44 -14.30
CA LEU A 79 16.21 10.96 -15.63
C LEU A 79 15.40 9.73 -16.07
N SER A 80 14.83 8.99 -15.13
CA SER A 80 13.89 7.89 -15.41
C SER A 80 12.43 8.34 -15.57
N GLY A 81 12.17 9.66 -15.58
CA GLY A 81 10.83 10.21 -15.79
C GLY A 81 10.04 10.52 -14.51
N HIS A 82 10.61 10.34 -13.31
CA HIS A 82 9.89 10.59 -12.04
C HIS A 82 9.90 12.05 -11.63
N THR A 83 8.73 12.67 -11.45
CA THR A 83 8.62 14.08 -11.03
C THR A 83 8.40 14.23 -9.52
N ASP A 84 8.56 15.44 -8.99
CA ASP A 84 8.24 15.79 -7.59
C ASP A 84 6.74 15.56 -7.25
N GLU A 85 5.88 15.47 -8.27
CA GLU A 85 4.43 15.22 -8.11
C GLU A 85 4.10 13.72 -7.94
N GLN A 86 4.95 12.83 -8.47
CA GLN A 86 4.67 11.39 -8.56
C GLN A 86 5.54 10.53 -7.63
N GLN A 87 6.20 11.13 -6.64
CA GLN A 87 7.22 10.45 -5.86
C GLN A 87 6.72 9.38 -4.90
N TYR A 88 5.48 9.48 -4.43
CA TYR A 88 4.91 8.54 -3.46
C TYR A 88 3.95 7.57 -4.13
N SER A 89 4.50 6.62 -4.89
CA SER A 89 3.84 5.35 -5.15
C SER A 89 4.21 4.36 -4.05
N HIS A 90 3.31 3.41 -3.76
CA HIS A 90 3.27 2.53 -2.58
C HIS A 90 4.57 1.73 -2.27
N GLN A 91 5.61 1.82 -3.10
CA GLN A 91 6.75 0.91 -3.07
C GLN A 91 8.14 1.55 -3.21
N SER A 92 8.29 2.87 -3.44
CA SER A 92 9.62 3.40 -3.74
C SER A 92 9.86 4.84 -3.27
N SER A 93 10.15 5.01 -1.98
CA SER A 93 10.83 6.20 -1.46
C SER A 93 12.28 6.35 -2.00
N SER A 94 12.77 5.37 -2.77
CA SER A 94 14.06 5.42 -3.49
C SER A 94 14.18 6.59 -4.47
N ASN A 95 13.08 7.20 -4.87
CA ASN A 95 13.07 8.29 -5.85
C ASN A 95 13.36 9.67 -5.22
N ILE A 96 13.43 9.75 -3.89
CA ILE A 96 13.69 10.99 -3.15
C ILE A 96 15.19 11.24 -3.06
N ARG A 97 15.62 12.50 -3.23
CA ARG A 97 17.03 12.87 -3.09
C ARG A 97 17.52 12.51 -1.69
N HIS A 98 18.76 12.03 -1.61
CA HIS A 98 19.35 11.54 -0.37
C HIS A 98 19.39 12.59 0.76
N ASP A 99 19.55 13.86 0.42
CA ASP A 99 19.61 14.97 1.39
C ASP A 99 18.29 15.16 2.15
N ILE A 100 17.18 14.67 1.58
CA ILE A 100 15.88 14.67 2.25
C ILE A 100 15.81 13.37 3.03
N PHE A 101 16.01 13.48 4.35
CA PHE A 101 15.99 12.35 5.27
C PHE A 101 14.68 11.56 5.11
N THR A 102 14.80 10.36 4.58
CA THR A 102 13.69 9.42 4.39
C THR A 102 14.15 8.07 4.89
N ASP A 103 13.98 7.82 6.19
CA ASP A 103 13.95 6.42 6.61
C ASP A 103 12.69 5.82 5.95
N VAL A 104 12.91 4.85 5.07
CA VAL A 104 11.99 4.31 4.06
C VAL A 104 10.68 3.77 4.68
N LYS A 105 10.63 3.64 6.01
CA LYS A 105 9.49 3.17 6.81
C LYS A 105 8.72 4.26 7.59
N ILE A 106 9.00 5.55 7.39
CA ILE A 106 8.40 6.61 8.23
C ILE A 106 6.95 6.94 7.84
N VAL A 107 6.55 6.78 6.58
CA VAL A 107 5.19 7.14 6.17
C VAL A 107 4.22 6.04 6.64
N PRO A 108 3.28 6.33 7.55
CA PRO A 108 2.39 5.33 8.14
C PRO A 108 1.27 4.98 7.16
N LEU A 109 1.60 4.32 6.05
CA LEU A 109 0.62 3.79 5.11
C LEU A 109 0.17 2.40 5.55
N VAL A 110 -1.12 2.13 5.41
CA VAL A 110 -1.67 0.78 5.57
C VAL A 110 -1.58 0.09 4.21
N GLU A 111 -0.93 -1.08 4.15
CA GLU A 111 -0.95 -1.89 2.93
C GLU A 111 -2.38 -2.40 2.70
N LEU A 112 -2.97 -1.94 1.60
CA LEU A 112 -4.28 -2.41 1.15
C LEU A 112 -4.04 -3.40 0.04
N ASP A 113 -4.25 -4.68 0.34
CA ASP A 113 -4.23 -5.72 -0.68
C ASP A 113 -5.56 -5.64 -1.45
N ASP A 114 -5.64 -4.69 -2.40
CA ASP A 114 -6.84 -4.43 -3.20
C ASP A 114 -7.33 -5.66 -3.99
N LYS A 115 -6.51 -6.72 -4.04
CA LYS A 115 -6.83 -7.99 -4.70
C LYS A 115 -7.68 -8.93 -3.84
N ILE A 116 -7.70 -8.78 -2.52
CA ILE A 116 -8.43 -9.67 -1.62
C ILE A 116 -9.16 -8.84 -0.57
N GLN A 117 -10.44 -8.57 -0.84
CA GLN A 117 -11.36 -8.12 0.22
C GLN A 117 -11.64 -9.30 1.14
N TYR A 118 -10.89 -9.41 2.24
CA TYR A 118 -11.19 -10.38 3.29
C TYR A 118 -12.52 -10.02 3.95
N ASN A 119 -13.33 -11.04 4.29
CA ASN A 119 -14.47 -10.88 5.18
C ASN A 119 -13.96 -10.62 6.61
N GLY A 120 -13.46 -9.41 6.88
CA GLY A 120 -12.88 -9.03 8.19
C GLY A 120 -13.83 -9.32 9.35
N TYR A 121 -15.12 -9.04 9.16
CA TYR A 121 -16.18 -9.36 10.12
C TYR A 121 -16.28 -10.86 10.44
N ALA A 122 -16.06 -11.74 9.45
CA ALA A 122 -16.14 -13.18 9.64
C ALA A 122 -14.91 -13.71 10.37
N TRP A 123 -13.72 -13.16 10.09
CA TRP A 123 -12.50 -13.51 10.81
C TRP A 123 -12.56 -13.06 12.27
N ASP A 124 -12.99 -11.83 12.51
CA ASP A 124 -13.19 -11.26 13.84
C ASP A 124 -14.21 -12.08 14.64
N PHE A 125 -15.35 -12.43 14.02
CA PHE A 125 -16.32 -13.34 14.63
C PHE A 125 -15.74 -14.71 14.95
N TYR A 126 -14.98 -15.29 14.02
CA TYR A 126 -14.39 -16.60 14.23
C TYR A 126 -13.47 -16.60 15.45
N ASN A 127 -12.67 -15.55 15.67
CA ASN A 127 -11.77 -15.49 16.82
C ASN A 127 -12.50 -15.22 18.13
N HIS A 128 -13.46 -14.30 18.14
CA HIS A 128 -14.07 -13.80 19.39
C HIS A 128 -15.46 -14.38 19.69
N GLY A 129 -16.28 -14.61 18.67
CA GLY A 129 -17.66 -15.12 18.81
C GLY A 129 -18.64 -14.12 19.43
N ILE A 130 -18.31 -12.83 19.44
CA ILE A 130 -19.09 -11.77 20.09
C ILE A 130 -19.71 -10.86 19.02
N SER A 131 -21.04 -10.82 18.94
CA SER A 131 -21.76 -9.98 17.95
C SER A 131 -21.61 -8.48 18.23
N THR A 132 -21.59 -8.07 19.50
CA THR A 132 -21.46 -6.67 19.89
C THR A 132 -20.10 -6.05 19.54
N ALA A 133 -19.03 -6.85 19.55
CA ALA A 133 -17.71 -6.42 19.12
C ALA A 133 -17.70 -6.13 17.61
N ILE A 134 -18.37 -6.96 16.81
CA ILE A 134 -18.40 -6.80 15.35
C ILE A 134 -19.19 -5.55 14.94
N GLN A 135 -20.32 -5.28 15.59
CA GLN A 135 -21.10 -4.07 15.33
C GLN A 135 -20.25 -2.81 15.56
N LYS A 136 -19.44 -2.81 16.62
CA LYS A 136 -18.59 -1.68 16.99
C LYS A 136 -17.33 -1.56 16.13
N ASP A 137 -16.62 -2.66 15.93
CA ASP A 137 -15.27 -2.66 15.37
C ASP A 137 -15.27 -2.84 13.84
N ASN A 138 -16.32 -3.46 13.27
CA ASN A 138 -16.51 -3.60 11.81
C ASN A 138 -17.59 -2.66 11.25
N CYS A 139 -18.10 -1.74 12.07
CA CYS A 139 -19.10 -0.73 11.69
C CYS A 139 -20.35 -1.33 11.01
N LEU A 140 -20.83 -2.48 11.47
CA LEU A 140 -22.07 -3.09 10.95
C LEU A 140 -23.30 -2.52 11.68
N SER A 141 -24.34 -2.18 10.92
CA SER A 141 -25.62 -1.78 11.49
C SER A 141 -26.26 -2.92 12.30
N ASN A 142 -27.07 -2.57 13.30
CA ASN A 142 -27.84 -3.56 14.07
C ASN A 142 -28.75 -4.36 13.13
N GLY A 143 -28.58 -5.68 13.08
CA GLY A 143 -29.33 -6.60 12.22
C GLY A 143 -28.60 -6.97 10.93
N ASP A 144 -27.73 -6.10 10.40
CA ASP A 144 -26.88 -6.41 9.24
C ASP A 144 -25.80 -7.43 9.61
N ASP A 145 -25.33 -7.38 10.86
CA ASP A 145 -24.40 -8.34 11.45
C ASP A 145 -24.95 -9.78 11.40
N PHE A 146 -26.21 -9.96 11.78
CA PHE A 146 -26.87 -11.27 11.72
C PHE A 146 -26.90 -11.82 10.30
N ASN A 147 -27.35 -11.01 9.33
CA ASN A 147 -27.48 -11.44 7.93
C ASN A 147 -26.12 -11.81 7.34
N LYS A 148 -25.08 -10.98 7.57
CA LYS A 148 -23.73 -11.25 7.05
C LYS A 148 -23.12 -12.52 7.67
N LEU A 149 -23.31 -12.74 8.97
CA LEU A 149 -22.81 -13.94 9.63
C LEU A 149 -23.60 -15.19 9.25
N LEU A 150 -24.90 -15.06 9.00
CA LEU A 150 -25.75 -16.14 8.47
C LEU A 150 -25.32 -16.53 7.05
N ASP A 151 -25.11 -15.55 6.18
CA ASP A 151 -24.64 -15.77 4.81
C ASP A 151 -23.28 -16.48 4.82
N PHE A 152 -22.34 -16.02 5.65
CA PHE A 152 -21.03 -16.67 5.78
C PHE A 152 -21.15 -18.10 6.33
N THR A 153 -22.02 -18.33 7.30
CA THR A 153 -22.32 -19.68 7.83
C THR A 153 -22.85 -20.59 6.72
N ASN A 154 -23.72 -20.09 5.85
CA ASN A 154 -24.27 -20.84 4.71
C ASN A 154 -23.19 -21.13 3.65
N VAL A 155 -22.27 -20.19 3.41
CA VAL A 155 -21.11 -20.42 2.53
C VAL A 155 -20.23 -21.54 3.05
N LEU A 156 -19.90 -21.56 4.36
CA LEU A 156 -19.12 -22.64 4.98
C LEU A 156 -19.80 -24.01 4.82
N LYS A 157 -21.11 -24.09 5.11
CA LYS A 157 -21.91 -25.33 4.92
C LYS A 157 -21.95 -25.77 3.45
N CYS A 158 -22.04 -24.83 2.51
CA CYS A 158 -22.03 -25.11 1.08
C CYS A 158 -20.69 -25.70 0.63
N ILE A 159 -19.57 -25.10 1.06
CA ILE A 159 -18.22 -25.60 0.79
C ILE A 159 -18.04 -27.01 1.37
N GLN A 160 -18.40 -27.19 2.65
CA GLN A 160 -18.35 -28.50 3.33
C GLN A 160 -19.15 -29.57 2.56
N THR A 161 -20.38 -29.25 2.17
CA THR A 161 -21.26 -30.16 1.42
C THR A 161 -20.70 -30.48 0.03
N SER A 162 -20.15 -29.48 -0.66
CA SER A 162 -19.60 -29.64 -2.01
C SER A 162 -18.34 -30.50 -1.98
N LEU A 163 -17.43 -30.22 -1.05
CA LEU A 163 -16.21 -31.02 -0.85
C LEU A 163 -16.52 -32.45 -0.44
N SER A 164 -17.54 -32.66 0.41
CA SER A 164 -17.98 -34.00 0.81
C SER A 164 -18.53 -34.83 -0.35
N LYS A 165 -19.12 -34.17 -1.37
CA LYS A 165 -19.63 -34.82 -2.58
C LYS A 165 -18.55 -35.09 -3.63
N LEU A 166 -17.42 -34.35 -3.59
CA LEU A 166 -16.33 -34.47 -4.54
C LEU A 166 -15.42 -35.68 -4.18
N LYS A 167 -15.60 -36.82 -4.84
CA LYS A 167 -14.69 -38.00 -4.73
C LYS A 167 -13.49 -37.84 -5.69
N PRO A 168 -12.28 -38.35 -5.37
CA PRO A 168 -11.97 -39.29 -4.28
C PRO A 168 -11.30 -38.64 -3.05
N LEU A 169 -11.78 -39.08 -1.88
CA LEU A 169 -11.51 -38.60 -0.52
C LEU A 169 -10.03 -38.66 -0.06
N HIS A 170 -9.12 -39.29 -0.81
CA HIS A 170 -7.74 -39.48 -0.38
C HIS A 170 -6.89 -38.20 -0.48
N VAL A 171 -7.21 -37.29 -1.40
CA VAL A 171 -6.42 -36.06 -1.62
C VAL A 171 -6.89 -34.91 -0.72
N TYR A 172 -8.17 -34.89 -0.33
CA TYR A 172 -8.79 -33.77 0.38
C TYR A 172 -9.15 -34.09 1.84
N GLY A 173 -8.70 -35.23 2.39
CA GLY A 173 -9.09 -35.68 3.73
C GLY A 173 -8.81 -34.64 4.83
N ASP A 174 -7.65 -33.98 4.78
CA ASP A 174 -7.28 -32.97 5.78
C ASP A 174 -8.04 -31.64 5.58
N ILE A 175 -8.30 -31.28 4.32
CA ILE A 175 -9.09 -30.09 3.98
C ILE A 175 -10.54 -30.27 4.46
N LEU A 176 -11.12 -31.44 4.21
CA LEU A 176 -12.49 -31.75 4.62
C LEU A 176 -12.64 -31.75 6.14
N LYS A 177 -11.69 -32.37 6.87
CA LYS A 177 -11.64 -32.29 8.34
C LYS A 177 -11.51 -30.85 8.84
N THR A 178 -10.70 -30.03 8.17
CA THR A 178 -10.52 -28.62 8.54
C THR A 178 -11.84 -27.85 8.37
N PHE A 179 -12.51 -27.99 7.23
CA PHE A 179 -13.80 -27.35 7.01
C PHE A 179 -14.90 -27.87 7.93
N ASP A 180 -14.87 -29.15 8.34
CA ASP A 180 -15.77 -29.67 9.36
C ASP A 180 -15.59 -28.97 10.70
N VAL A 181 -14.34 -28.80 11.16
CA VAL A 181 -14.03 -28.12 12.42
C VAL A 181 -14.42 -26.65 12.35
N VAL A 182 -13.99 -25.94 11.30
CA VAL A 182 -14.28 -24.51 11.12
C VAL A 182 -15.79 -24.26 11.02
N THR A 183 -16.52 -25.07 10.25
CA THR A 183 -17.98 -24.92 10.09
C THR A 183 -18.70 -25.17 11.41
N LYS A 184 -18.30 -26.20 12.17
CA LYS A 184 -18.88 -26.50 13.49
C LYS A 184 -18.61 -25.39 14.49
N GLU A 185 -17.38 -24.91 14.60
CA GLU A 185 -17.00 -23.87 15.54
C GLU A 185 -17.70 -22.55 15.21
N PHE A 186 -17.68 -22.14 13.94
CA PHE A 186 -18.34 -20.92 13.50
C PHE A 186 -19.86 -20.97 13.74
N THR A 187 -20.51 -22.09 13.39
CA THR A 187 -21.95 -22.29 13.61
C THR A 187 -22.30 -22.29 15.10
N SER A 188 -21.47 -22.91 15.94
CA SER A 188 -21.67 -22.92 17.39
C SER A 188 -21.60 -21.51 17.99
N LYS A 189 -20.58 -20.74 17.60
CA LYS A 189 -20.44 -19.33 18.02
C LYS A 189 -21.63 -18.50 17.53
N PHE A 190 -22.05 -18.68 16.28
CA PHE A 190 -23.22 -17.99 15.70
C PHE A 190 -24.49 -18.26 16.49
N ASN A 191 -24.79 -19.52 16.76
CA ASN A 191 -26.00 -19.88 17.50
C ASN A 191 -25.98 -19.37 18.94
N LYS A 192 -24.80 -19.39 19.59
CA LYS A 192 -24.62 -18.82 20.93
C LYS A 192 -24.80 -17.29 20.93
N ALA A 193 -24.28 -16.59 19.94
CA ALA A 193 -24.35 -15.13 19.84
C ALA A 193 -25.79 -14.62 19.63
N TYR A 194 -26.63 -15.39 18.92
CA TYR A 194 -27.99 -15.00 18.57
C TYR A 194 -29.08 -15.83 19.27
N ASN A 195 -28.73 -16.63 20.29
CA ASN A 195 -29.66 -17.49 21.04
C ASN A 195 -30.53 -18.40 20.16
N MET A 196 -29.96 -18.88 19.05
CA MET A 196 -30.63 -19.79 18.13
C MET A 196 -30.60 -21.20 18.74
N ARG A 197 -31.77 -21.83 18.95
CA ARG A 197 -31.84 -23.22 19.41
C ARG A 197 -31.28 -24.15 18.32
N MET A 198 -30.30 -24.97 18.69
CA MET A 198 -29.87 -26.10 17.88
C MET A 198 -31.04 -27.07 17.79
N HIS A 199 -31.68 -27.19 16.63
CA HIS A 199 -32.45 -28.38 16.32
C HIS A 199 -31.44 -29.46 15.94
N GLU A 200 -31.18 -30.35 16.90
CA GLU A 200 -30.49 -31.62 16.66
C GLU A 200 -31.28 -32.51 15.69
#